data_AF-A0A2P7AMR0-F1
#
_entry.id   AF-A0A2P7AMR0-F1
#
_cell.length_a   1.000
_cell.length_b   1.000
_cell.length_c   1.000
_cell.angle_alpha   90.00
_cell.angle_beta   90.00
_cell.angle_gamma   90.00
#
_symmetry.space_group_name_H-M   'P 1'
#
loop_
_entity.id
_entity.type
_entity.pdbx_description
1 polymer ?
#
loop_
_entity_poly.entity_id
_entity_poly.type
_entity_poly.pdbx_seq_one_letter_code
_entity_poly.pdbx_strand_id
1 'polypeptide(L)'
;MNRRVVSAVVAIAFGFAVCNLGHAATDDEPLKVTVIEDNADKSQGSPKAQPAPVTCNLAAPIDAAQGEAIVRKVAVEERFDSDLVLAIARQESGFRMSSLSSAGAVGLMQLMPGTAKRFEVDICDPEDNVRGGIRYLRLLQKRYQNLLYVLAAYNAGEGAVDQSRGVPLYPETVRYVSAILTDLNGWKPLQVPVVKSRPAAQPNTQEKPQGETPEAWSQGFVLHVE
;
A
#
# COMPACT_ATOMS: atom_id res chain seq x y z
N MET A 1 19.63 9.91 35.78
CA MET A 1 19.32 8.77 36.68
C MET A 1 18.15 8.01 36.05
N ASN A 2 18.20 6.75 35.62
CA ASN A 2 19.04 5.60 35.94
C ASN A 2 19.36 4.78 34.68
N ARG A 3 20.63 4.45 34.45
CA ARG A 3 21.06 3.41 33.50
C ARG A 3 21.45 2.18 34.33
N ARG A 4 20.98 0.99 33.94
CA ARG A 4 21.59 -0.26 34.40
C ARG A 4 22.42 -0.82 33.25
N VAL A 5 23.73 -0.72 33.42
CA VAL A 5 24.74 -1.42 32.64
C VAL A 5 24.94 -2.77 33.31
N VAL A 6 24.89 -3.86 32.55
CA VAL A 6 25.58 -5.10 32.93
C VAL A 6 26.46 -5.50 31.77
N SER A 7 27.75 -5.19 31.89
CA SER A 7 28.82 -5.77 31.08
C SER A 7 29.21 -7.10 31.71
N ALA A 8 29.38 -8.12 30.87
CA ALA A 8 30.34 -9.18 31.14
C ALA A 8 31.28 -9.27 29.93
N VAL A 9 32.54 -8.96 30.20
CA VAL A 9 33.67 -9.04 29.26
C VAL A 9 34.30 -10.41 29.41
N VAL A 10 34.53 -11.11 28.31
CA VAL A 10 35.73 -11.95 28.17
C VAL A 10 36.31 -11.66 26.79
N ALA A 11 37.45 -10.98 26.80
CA ALA A 11 38.28 -10.73 25.63
C ALA A 11 39.33 -11.81 25.52
N ILE A 12 39.54 -12.36 24.31
CA ILE A 12 40.85 -12.82 23.89
C ILE A 12 41.04 -12.36 22.44
N ALA A 13 42.04 -11.49 22.25
CA ALA A 13 42.54 -11.03 20.98
C ALA A 13 43.39 -12.12 20.30
N PHE A 14 43.50 -12.08 18.98
CA PHE A 14 44.75 -11.93 18.21
C PHE A 14 44.41 -12.15 16.73
N GLY A 15 44.75 -11.16 15.89
CA GLY A 15 44.68 -11.31 14.44
C GLY A 15 45.79 -12.19 13.90
N PHE A 16 45.66 -12.64 12.65
CA PHE A 16 46.70 -12.70 11.62
C PHE A 16 46.06 -13.22 10.32
N ALA A 17 46.38 -12.55 9.22
CA ALA A 17 46.13 -13.06 7.87
C ALA A 17 47.32 -13.95 7.47
N VAL A 18 47.08 -15.18 6.98
CA VAL A 18 47.98 -15.93 6.09
C VAL A 18 47.16 -16.89 5.18
N CYS A 19 47.63 -17.02 3.94
CA CYS A 19 47.16 -17.87 2.84
C CYS A 19 47.41 -19.39 3.00
N ASN A 20 46.45 -20.18 2.47
CA ASN A 20 46.56 -21.36 1.57
C ASN A 20 47.33 -22.64 2.00
N LEU A 21 46.60 -23.76 2.21
CA LEU A 21 46.68 -25.06 1.48
C LEU A 21 45.79 -26.11 2.18
N GLY A 22 45.12 -26.97 1.41
CA GLY A 22 43.99 -27.81 1.86
C GLY A 22 44.31 -29.00 2.77
N HIS A 23 43.25 -29.64 3.25
CA HIS A 23 43.06 -31.08 3.49
C HIS A 23 41.57 -31.35 3.72
N ALA A 24 41.10 -32.48 3.19
CA ALA A 24 39.74 -32.98 3.31
C ALA A 24 39.45 -33.51 4.72
N ALA A 25 38.23 -33.29 5.22
CA ALA A 25 37.39 -34.31 5.84
C ALA A 25 36.07 -33.66 6.31
N THR A 26 35.01 -34.38 5.98
CA THR A 26 33.64 -34.31 6.47
C THR A 26 33.47 -33.77 7.89
N ASP A 27 32.51 -32.87 8.06
CA ASP A 27 31.52 -32.91 9.14
C ASP A 27 30.34 -32.04 8.70
N ASP A 28 29.28 -32.70 8.24
CA ASP A 28 27.96 -32.09 8.00
C ASP A 28 27.40 -31.62 9.36
N GLU A 29 27.79 -30.42 9.79
CA GLU A 29 27.02 -29.70 10.81
C GLU A 29 25.77 -29.14 10.11
N PRO A 30 24.55 -29.57 10.48
CA PRO A 30 23.36 -29.05 9.82
C PRO A 30 23.28 -27.54 10.07
N LEU A 31 23.20 -26.78 8.97
CA LEU A 31 22.90 -25.35 8.97
C LEU A 31 21.73 -25.09 9.91
N LYS A 32 22.00 -24.46 11.06
CA LYS A 32 20.98 -23.91 11.94
C LYS A 32 20.31 -22.76 11.21
N VAL A 33 19.27 -23.08 10.46
CA VAL A 33 18.28 -22.10 10.01
C VAL A 33 17.50 -21.68 11.24
N THR A 34 17.97 -20.62 11.87
CA THR A 34 17.19 -19.89 12.85
C THR A 34 16.20 -19.08 12.03
N VAL A 35 14.90 -19.39 12.14
CA VAL A 35 13.87 -18.47 11.67
C VAL A 35 14.02 -17.23 12.53
N ILE A 36 14.68 -16.21 11.99
CA ILE A 36 14.47 -14.86 12.46
C ILE A 36 13.05 -14.59 12.01
N GLU A 37 12.09 -14.79 12.91
CA GLU A 37 10.88 -14.01 12.82
C GLU A 37 11.39 -12.58 12.86
N ASP A 38 11.35 -11.90 11.71
CA ASP A 38 11.22 -10.45 11.70
C ASP A 38 9.87 -10.17 12.39
N ASN A 39 9.82 -10.33 13.71
CA ASN A 39 9.35 -9.26 14.55
C ASN A 39 10.29 -8.09 14.24
N ALA A 40 10.06 -7.48 13.06
CA ALA A 40 10.20 -6.07 12.91
C ALA A 40 9.41 -5.52 14.08
N ASP A 41 10.15 -5.27 15.16
CA ASP A 41 9.79 -4.31 16.16
C ASP A 41 9.16 -3.19 15.33
N LYS A 42 7.89 -2.92 15.61
CA LYS A 42 7.32 -1.62 15.32
C LYS A 42 8.10 -0.65 16.22
N SER A 43 9.41 -0.51 15.96
CA SER A 43 10.25 0.53 16.45
C SER A 43 9.53 1.74 15.93
N GLN A 44 8.93 2.41 16.89
CA GLN A 44 8.04 3.52 16.69
C GLN A 44 8.83 4.50 15.83
N GLY A 45 8.56 4.49 14.53
CA GLY A 45 8.91 5.60 13.67
C GLY A 45 8.38 6.81 14.42
N SER A 46 9.29 7.69 14.83
CA SER A 46 8.99 8.90 15.60
C SER A 46 7.65 9.44 15.08
N PRO A 47 6.64 9.69 15.93
CA PRO A 47 5.32 10.05 15.47
C PRO A 47 5.48 11.22 14.51
N LYS A 48 5.24 10.96 13.21
CA LYS A 48 5.24 12.00 12.20
C LYS A 48 4.21 12.99 12.72
N ALA A 49 4.67 14.16 13.15
CA ALA A 49 3.83 15.13 13.85
C ALA A 49 2.53 15.26 13.05
N GLN A 50 1.44 14.78 13.64
CA GLN A 50 0.14 14.82 12.99
C GLN A 50 -0.13 16.31 12.75
N PRO A 51 -0.33 16.75 11.50
CA PRO A 51 -0.75 18.12 11.27
C PRO A 51 -2.03 18.36 12.07
N ALA A 52 -2.20 19.57 12.60
CA ALA A 52 -3.38 19.96 13.35
C ALA A 52 -4.65 19.53 12.57
N PRO A 53 -5.68 19.00 13.24
CA PRO A 53 -6.86 18.47 12.57
C PRO A 53 -7.50 19.57 11.72
N VAL A 54 -7.60 19.32 10.42
CA VAL A 54 -8.37 20.20 9.53
C VAL A 54 -9.83 20.01 9.87
N THR A 55 -10.48 21.07 10.34
CA THR A 55 -11.92 21.10 10.59
C THR A 55 -12.63 21.76 9.42
N CYS A 56 -13.19 20.97 8.52
CA CYS A 56 -14.08 21.50 7.49
C CYS A 56 -15.47 21.74 8.07
N ASN A 57 -15.90 23.00 8.08
CA ASN A 57 -17.28 23.34 8.45
C ASN A 57 -18.14 23.32 7.17
N LEU A 58 -18.68 22.15 6.84
CA LEU A 58 -19.52 22.00 5.64
C LEU A 58 -20.83 22.76 5.86
N ALA A 59 -21.03 23.86 5.13
CA ALA A 59 -22.18 24.76 5.26
C ALA A 59 -23.54 24.07 4.99
N ALA A 60 -23.53 22.92 4.31
CA ALA A 60 -24.63 21.97 4.25
C ALA A 60 -24.06 20.56 3.97
N PRO A 61 -24.58 19.50 4.60
CA PRO A 61 -24.19 18.14 4.27
C PRO A 61 -24.69 17.81 2.86
N ILE A 62 -23.78 17.62 1.90
CA ILE A 62 -24.12 17.01 0.62
C ILE A 62 -24.23 15.50 0.79
N ASP A 63 -25.24 14.90 0.17
CA ASP A 63 -25.36 13.44 0.12
C ASP A 63 -24.42 12.82 -0.93
N ALA A 64 -24.33 11.49 -0.95
CA ALA A 64 -23.44 10.79 -1.88
C ALA A 64 -23.83 10.98 -3.35
N ALA A 65 -25.12 11.17 -3.67
CA ALA A 65 -25.57 11.38 -5.05
C ALA A 65 -25.17 12.77 -5.53
N GLN A 66 -25.30 13.78 -4.68
CA GLN A 66 -24.80 15.13 -4.93
C GLN A 66 -23.26 15.13 -5.05
N GLY A 67 -22.56 14.39 -4.18
CA GLY A 67 -21.11 14.20 -4.27
C GLY A 67 -20.69 13.58 -5.60
N GLU A 68 -21.35 12.51 -6.04
CA GLU A 68 -21.09 11.89 -7.34
C GLU A 68 -21.33 12.88 -8.50
N ALA A 69 -22.43 13.65 -8.44
CA ALA A 69 -22.75 14.64 -9.45
C ALA A 69 -21.68 15.74 -9.54
N ILE A 70 -21.15 16.20 -8.41
CA ILE A 70 -20.04 17.16 -8.34
C ILE A 70 -18.78 16.58 -8.95
N VAL A 71 -18.41 15.34 -8.58
CA VAL A 71 -17.23 14.66 -9.14
C VAL A 71 -17.33 14.58 -10.67
N ARG A 72 -18.48 14.13 -11.18
CA ARG A 72 -18.72 14.02 -12.62
C ARG A 72 -18.66 15.39 -13.32
N LYS A 73 -19.31 16.40 -12.76
CA LYS A 73 -19.32 17.77 -13.30
C LYS A 73 -17.88 18.29 -13.42
N VAL A 74 -17.12 18.27 -12.33
CA VAL A 74 -15.76 18.81 -12.29
C VAL A 74 -14.82 18.02 -13.20
N ALA A 75 -14.96 16.68 -13.28
CA ALA A 75 -14.16 15.88 -14.21
C ALA A 75 -14.37 16.30 -15.68
N VAL A 76 -15.62 16.59 -16.07
CA VAL A 76 -15.95 17.11 -17.42
C VAL A 76 -15.38 18.51 -17.63
N GLU A 77 -15.57 19.43 -16.67
CA GLU A 77 -15.04 20.80 -16.73
C GLU A 77 -13.52 20.83 -16.90
N GLU A 78 -12.82 19.99 -16.13
CA GLU A 78 -11.37 19.84 -16.16
C GLU A 78 -10.89 19.05 -17.39
N ARG A 79 -11.78 18.50 -18.23
CA ARG A 79 -11.44 17.64 -19.38
C ARG A 79 -10.53 16.48 -18.98
N PHE A 80 -10.95 15.76 -17.95
CA PHE A 80 -10.28 14.55 -17.48
C PHE A 80 -11.21 13.35 -17.61
N ASP A 81 -10.65 12.14 -17.59
CA ASP A 81 -11.43 10.90 -17.70
C ASP A 81 -12.40 10.79 -16.53
N SER A 82 -13.70 10.95 -16.82
CA SER A 82 -14.74 10.98 -15.79
C SER A 82 -14.91 9.63 -15.10
N ASP A 83 -14.71 8.52 -15.80
CA ASP A 83 -14.87 7.18 -15.23
C ASP A 83 -13.74 6.91 -14.23
N LEU A 84 -12.51 7.33 -14.54
CA LEU A 84 -11.38 7.25 -13.61
C LEU A 84 -11.58 8.10 -12.35
N VAL A 85 -12.00 9.35 -12.47
CA VAL A 85 -12.22 10.20 -11.29
C VAL A 85 -13.36 9.64 -10.43
N LEU A 86 -14.44 9.14 -11.05
CA LEU A 86 -15.56 8.54 -10.34
C LEU A 86 -15.14 7.28 -9.59
N ALA A 87 -14.37 6.38 -10.22
CA ALA A 87 -13.86 5.17 -9.59
C ALA A 87 -12.95 5.49 -8.38
N ILE A 88 -12.07 6.49 -8.53
CA ILE A 88 -11.22 6.97 -7.43
C ILE A 88 -12.08 7.56 -6.31
N ALA A 89 -12.96 8.53 -6.59
CA ALA A 89 -13.77 9.18 -5.56
C ALA A 89 -14.71 8.21 -4.83
N ARG A 90 -15.21 7.18 -5.54
CA ARG A 90 -15.96 6.07 -4.94
C ARG A 90 -15.09 5.29 -3.94
N GLN A 91 -13.87 4.93 -4.33
CA GLN A 91 -12.95 4.18 -3.48
C GLN A 91 -12.45 5.02 -2.28
N GLU A 92 -12.25 6.32 -2.47
CA GLU A 92 -11.73 7.23 -1.43
C GLU A 92 -12.75 7.54 -0.33
N SER A 93 -13.98 7.88 -0.71
CA SER A 93 -14.97 8.38 0.25
C SER A 93 -16.37 7.78 0.10
N GLY A 94 -16.61 7.03 -0.99
CA GLY A 94 -17.97 6.69 -1.42
C GLY A 94 -18.79 7.95 -1.72
N PHE A 95 -18.14 8.97 -2.31
CA PHE A 95 -18.71 10.29 -2.62
C PHE A 95 -19.16 11.11 -1.40
N ARG A 96 -18.58 10.87 -0.22
CA ARG A 96 -18.93 11.59 1.02
C ARG A 96 -17.97 12.73 1.29
N MET A 97 -18.44 13.96 1.16
CA MET A 97 -17.62 15.14 1.48
C MET A 97 -17.25 15.22 2.97
N SER A 98 -18.08 14.69 3.86
CA SER A 98 -17.79 14.65 5.30
C SER A 98 -16.71 13.62 5.69
N SER A 99 -16.13 12.89 4.73
CA SER A 99 -15.10 11.90 5.01
C SER A 99 -13.79 12.54 5.48
N LEU A 100 -13.33 12.15 6.67
CA LEU A 100 -12.06 12.55 7.25
C LEU A 100 -11.31 11.29 7.70
N SER A 101 -10.11 11.05 7.15
CA SER A 101 -9.28 9.92 7.57
C SER A 101 -8.52 10.21 8.86
N SER A 102 -8.07 9.17 9.56
CA SER A 102 -7.19 9.30 10.73
C SER A 102 -5.82 9.93 10.41
N ALA A 103 -5.40 9.89 9.14
CA ALA A 103 -4.21 10.56 8.63
C ALA A 103 -4.45 12.05 8.30
N GLY A 104 -5.71 12.50 8.30
CA GLY A 104 -6.11 13.87 7.98
C GLY A 104 -6.47 14.12 6.52
N ALA A 105 -6.76 13.07 5.74
CA ALA A 105 -7.26 13.20 4.38
C ALA A 105 -8.73 13.61 4.36
N VAL A 106 -9.13 14.50 3.45
CA VAL A 106 -10.43 15.18 3.50
C VAL A 106 -11.21 15.00 2.20
N GLY A 107 -12.52 14.77 2.34
CA GLY A 107 -13.51 15.03 1.29
C GLY A 107 -13.61 13.93 0.22
N LEU A 108 -14.22 14.31 -0.90
CA LEU A 108 -14.60 13.43 -2.00
C LEU A 108 -13.42 12.62 -2.55
N MET A 109 -12.27 13.26 -2.71
CA MET A 109 -11.05 12.66 -3.25
C MET A 109 -9.95 12.43 -2.20
N GLN A 110 -10.30 12.50 -0.91
CA GLN A 110 -9.41 12.28 0.25
C GLN A 110 -8.05 12.98 0.12
N LEU A 111 -8.07 14.29 -0.09
CA LEU A 111 -6.84 15.07 -0.23
C LEU A 111 -6.18 15.32 1.13
N MET A 112 -4.87 15.11 1.16
CA MET A 112 -4.04 15.54 2.28
C MET A 112 -3.87 17.07 2.29
N PRO A 113 -3.74 17.73 3.46
CA PRO A 113 -3.54 19.19 3.52
C PRO A 113 -2.27 19.67 2.79
N GLY A 114 -1.23 18.84 2.74
CA GLY A 114 -0.04 19.13 1.92
C GLY A 114 -0.32 19.19 0.42
N THR A 115 -1.21 18.30 -0.05
CA THR A 115 -1.68 18.28 -1.44
C THR A 115 -2.56 19.50 -1.74
N ALA A 116 -3.45 19.86 -0.80
CA ALA A 116 -4.25 21.09 -0.88
C ALA A 116 -3.38 22.33 -1.09
N LYS A 117 -2.36 22.48 -0.24
CA LYS A 117 -1.40 23.58 -0.31
C LYS A 117 -0.63 23.59 -1.63
N ARG A 118 -0.22 22.42 -2.11
CA ARG A 118 0.56 22.29 -3.36
C ARG A 118 -0.24 22.75 -4.59
N PHE A 119 -1.55 22.51 -4.60
CA PHE A 119 -2.42 22.83 -5.74
C PHE A 119 -3.32 24.05 -5.51
N GLU A 120 -3.12 24.76 -4.40
CA GLU A 120 -3.82 25.98 -4.03
C GLU A 120 -5.34 25.83 -4.11
N VAL A 121 -5.86 24.76 -3.49
CA VAL A 121 -7.30 24.45 -3.45
C VAL A 121 -7.82 24.49 -2.02
N ASP A 122 -9.10 24.86 -1.86
CA ASP A 122 -9.83 24.65 -0.60
C ASP A 122 -10.37 23.22 -0.55
N ILE A 123 -9.74 22.35 0.26
CA ILE A 123 -10.18 20.96 0.41
C ILE A 123 -11.50 20.78 1.17
N CYS A 124 -12.01 21.86 1.80
CA CYS A 124 -13.31 21.86 2.45
C CYS A 124 -14.45 22.26 1.51
N ASP A 125 -14.13 22.83 0.34
CA ASP A 125 -15.10 23.01 -0.75
C ASP A 125 -15.14 21.73 -1.61
N PRO A 126 -16.34 21.17 -1.88
CA PRO A 126 -16.45 19.93 -2.64
C PRO A 126 -15.88 20.01 -4.06
N GLU A 127 -16.06 21.12 -4.78
CA GLU A 127 -15.59 21.23 -6.16
C GLU A 127 -14.06 21.39 -6.20
N ASP A 128 -13.51 22.23 -5.33
CA ASP A 128 -12.07 22.43 -5.20
C ASP A 128 -11.34 21.20 -4.69
N ASN A 129 -11.97 20.39 -3.82
CA ASN A 129 -11.45 19.08 -3.43
C ASN A 129 -11.28 18.17 -4.66
N VAL A 130 -12.27 18.14 -5.56
CA VAL A 130 -12.18 17.35 -6.81
C VAL A 130 -11.15 17.94 -7.78
N ARG A 131 -11.12 19.26 -7.97
CA ARG A 131 -10.11 19.92 -8.83
C ARG A 131 -8.70 19.64 -8.33
N GLY A 132 -8.48 19.68 -7.02
CA GLY A 132 -7.19 19.34 -6.40
C GLY A 132 -6.76 17.91 -6.69
N GLY A 133 -7.69 16.94 -6.59
CA GLY A 133 -7.42 15.54 -6.90
C GLY A 133 -7.10 15.32 -8.37
N ILE A 134 -7.83 15.97 -9.28
CA ILE A 134 -7.54 15.90 -10.72
C ILE A 134 -6.17 16.52 -11.05
N ARG A 135 -5.82 17.67 -10.46
CA ARG A 135 -4.49 18.28 -10.62
C ARG A 135 -3.38 17.34 -10.13
N TYR A 136 -3.61 16.65 -9.01
CA TYR A 136 -2.68 15.64 -8.54
C TYR A 136 -2.57 14.46 -9.51
N LEU A 137 -3.69 13.92 -9.99
CA LEU A 137 -3.69 12.85 -10.99
C LEU A 137 -2.95 13.24 -12.28
N ARG A 138 -3.12 14.47 -12.76
CA ARG A 138 -2.38 14.98 -13.94
C ARG A 138 -0.88 14.98 -13.71
N LEU A 139 -0.42 15.40 -12.52
CA LEU A 139 0.99 15.33 -12.14
C LEU A 139 1.48 13.88 -12.19
N LEU A 140 0.74 12.95 -11.57
CA LEU A 140 1.10 11.53 -11.50
C LEU A 140 1.13 10.89 -12.90
N GLN A 141 0.14 11.17 -13.76
CA GLN A 141 0.11 10.67 -15.14
C GLN A 141 1.33 11.15 -15.93
N LYS A 142 1.71 12.42 -15.80
CA LYS A 142 2.91 12.97 -16.45
C LYS A 142 4.17 12.28 -15.94
N ARG A 143 4.23 11.97 -14.65
CA ARG A 143 5.41 11.38 -13.99
C ARG A 143 5.59 9.89 -14.34
N TYR A 144 4.53 9.10 -14.25
CA TYR A 144 4.62 7.65 -14.30
C TYR A 144 4.19 7.03 -15.63
N GLN A 145 3.32 7.70 -16.41
CA GLN A 145 2.81 7.24 -17.71
C GLN A 145 2.21 5.81 -17.72
N ASN A 146 1.95 5.25 -16.54
CA ASN A 146 1.40 3.92 -16.32
C ASN A 146 0.29 4.02 -15.28
N LEU A 147 -0.91 3.55 -15.61
CA LEU A 147 -2.10 3.70 -14.76
C LEU A 147 -1.92 3.06 -13.38
N LEU A 148 -1.26 1.89 -13.30
CA LEU A 148 -1.04 1.21 -12.02
C LEU A 148 -0.19 2.04 -11.08
N TYR A 149 0.86 2.68 -11.61
CA TYR A 149 1.79 3.48 -10.83
C TYR A 149 1.14 4.81 -10.43
N VAL A 150 0.28 5.37 -11.29
CA VAL A 150 -0.54 6.53 -10.96
C VAL A 150 -1.46 6.22 -9.78
N LEU A 151 -2.21 5.12 -9.83
CA LEU A 151 -3.13 4.73 -8.75
C LEU A 151 -2.36 4.41 -7.46
N ALA A 152 -1.24 3.69 -7.57
CA ALA A 152 -0.39 3.39 -6.43
C ALA A 152 0.21 4.65 -5.79
N ALA A 153 0.66 5.62 -6.59
CA ALA A 153 1.24 6.87 -6.09
C ALA A 153 0.17 7.81 -5.52
N TYR A 154 -1.06 7.76 -6.02
CA TYR A 154 -2.17 8.52 -5.46
C TYR A 154 -2.44 8.08 -4.01
N ASN A 155 -2.44 6.76 -3.79
CA ASN A 155 -2.73 6.14 -2.50
C ASN A 155 -1.53 6.10 -1.54
N ALA A 156 -0.39 5.57 -1.96
CA ALA A 156 0.80 5.35 -1.12
C ALA A 156 1.79 6.53 -1.14
N GLY A 157 1.61 7.48 -2.07
CA GLY A 157 2.53 8.57 -2.33
C GLY A 157 3.63 8.24 -3.35
N GLU A 158 4.08 9.28 -4.06
CA GLU A 158 5.10 9.20 -5.12
C GLU A 158 6.38 8.48 -4.66
N GLY A 159 6.89 8.82 -3.46
CA GLY A 159 8.15 8.26 -2.96
C GLY A 159 8.11 6.76 -2.71
N ALA A 160 6.96 6.19 -2.34
CA ALA A 160 6.81 4.75 -2.14
C ALA A 160 6.91 4.00 -3.48
N VAL A 161 6.27 4.54 -4.53
CA VAL A 161 6.35 4.00 -5.89
C VAL A 161 7.76 4.14 -6.46
N ASP A 162 8.41 5.29 -6.25
CA ASP A 162 9.79 5.51 -6.71
C ASP A 162 10.77 4.51 -6.06
N GLN A 163 10.64 4.30 -4.75
CA GLN A 163 11.52 3.39 -4.00
C GLN A 163 11.30 1.93 -4.38
N SER A 164 10.05 1.52 -4.57
CA SER A 164 9.70 0.16 -4.98
C SER A 164 9.91 -0.09 -6.47
N ARG A 165 10.09 0.96 -7.28
CA ARG A 165 10.16 0.90 -8.75
C ARG A 165 8.94 0.17 -9.33
N GLY A 166 7.77 0.39 -8.73
CA GLY A 166 6.54 -0.31 -9.07
C GLY A 166 5.41 -0.02 -8.09
N VAL A 167 4.42 -0.91 -8.05
CA VAL A 167 3.39 -0.86 -7.01
C VAL A 167 4.00 -1.37 -5.70
N PRO A 168 4.03 -0.56 -4.61
CA PRO A 168 4.59 -0.99 -3.34
C PRO A 168 3.76 -2.14 -2.76
N LEU A 169 4.43 -3.08 -2.07
CA LEU A 169 3.80 -4.25 -1.45
C LEU A 169 3.05 -3.91 -0.14
N TYR A 170 2.34 -2.78 -0.14
CA TYR A 170 1.40 -2.44 0.91
C TYR A 170 0.07 -3.12 0.59
N PRO A 171 -0.46 -4.00 1.47
CA PRO A 171 -1.70 -4.73 1.18
C PRO A 171 -2.87 -3.80 0.85
N GLU A 172 -2.91 -2.61 1.44
CA GLU A 172 -3.93 -1.60 1.19
C GLU A 172 -3.78 -0.98 -0.20
N THR A 173 -2.58 -0.58 -0.62
CA THR A 173 -2.33 -0.06 -1.97
C THR A 173 -2.62 -1.08 -3.07
N VAL A 174 -2.22 -2.33 -2.90
CA VAL A 174 -2.53 -3.39 -3.88
C VAL A 174 -4.04 -3.58 -4.03
N ARG A 175 -4.77 -3.58 -2.90
CA ARG A 175 -6.25 -3.65 -2.90
C ARG A 175 -6.86 -2.43 -3.57
N TYR A 176 -6.38 -1.23 -3.25
CA TYR A 176 -6.83 0.03 -3.84
C TYR A 176 -6.73 0.02 -5.36
N VAL A 177 -5.55 -0.32 -5.89
CA VAL A 177 -5.31 -0.43 -7.34
C VAL A 177 -6.26 -1.46 -7.97
N SER A 178 -6.36 -2.65 -7.37
CA SER A 178 -7.23 -3.71 -7.92
C SER A 178 -8.72 -3.36 -7.91
N ALA A 179 -9.20 -2.63 -6.90
CA ALA A 179 -10.59 -2.21 -6.78
C ALA A 179 -10.96 -1.22 -7.89
N ILE A 180 -10.11 -0.23 -8.15
CA ILE A 180 -10.35 0.78 -9.18
C ILE A 180 -10.35 0.16 -10.58
N LEU A 181 -9.39 -0.72 -10.89
CA LEU A 181 -9.36 -1.41 -12.19
C LEU A 181 -10.59 -2.30 -12.39
N THR A 182 -11.06 -2.92 -11.31
CA THR A 182 -12.27 -3.74 -11.34
C THR A 182 -13.50 -2.88 -11.66
N ASP A 183 -13.62 -1.70 -11.05
CA ASP A 183 -14.71 -0.74 -11.30
C ASP A 183 -14.66 -0.21 -12.74
N LEU A 184 -13.49 0.18 -13.22
CA LEU A 184 -13.27 0.69 -14.58
C LEU A 184 -13.58 -0.35 -15.66
N ASN A 185 -13.15 -1.60 -15.45
CA ASN A 185 -13.25 -2.64 -16.47
C ASN A 185 -14.54 -3.47 -16.32
N GLY A 186 -15.39 -3.14 -15.33
CA GLY A 186 -16.63 -3.87 -15.05
C GLY A 186 -16.42 -5.35 -14.75
N TRP A 187 -15.25 -5.71 -14.18
CA TRP A 187 -14.92 -7.10 -13.92
C TRP A 187 -15.82 -7.66 -12.83
N LYS A 188 -16.49 -8.77 -13.16
CA LYS A 188 -17.30 -9.51 -12.20
C LYS A 188 -16.42 -10.51 -11.47
N PRO A 189 -16.57 -10.67 -10.15
CA PRO A 189 -15.92 -11.76 -9.43
C PRO A 189 -16.22 -13.08 -10.14
N LEU A 190 -15.18 -13.88 -10.35
CA LEU A 190 -15.36 -15.23 -10.87
C LEU A 190 -16.27 -15.97 -9.89
N GLN A 191 -17.40 -16.46 -10.40
CA GLN A 191 -18.28 -17.31 -9.62
C GLN A 191 -17.57 -18.66 -9.48
N VAL A 192 -16.81 -18.82 -8.39
CA VAL A 192 -16.31 -20.14 -8.02
C VAL A 192 -17.53 -20.91 -7.51
N PRO A 193 -17.92 -22.04 -8.14
CA PRO A 193 -18.97 -22.88 -7.59
C PRO A 193 -18.56 -23.23 -6.16
N VAL A 194 -19.40 -22.88 -5.19
CA VAL A 194 -19.21 -23.35 -3.82
C VAL A 194 -19.38 -24.87 -3.89
N VAL A 195 -18.28 -25.58 -4.04
CA VAL A 195 -18.25 -27.03 -3.86
C VAL A 195 -18.67 -27.22 -2.42
N LYS A 196 -19.90 -27.68 -2.21
CA LYS A 196 -20.38 -28.09 -0.88
C LYS A 196 -19.30 -28.98 -0.31
N SER A 197 -18.70 -28.55 0.79
CA SER A 197 -17.64 -29.27 1.47
C SER A 197 -18.08 -30.73 1.60
N ARG A 198 -17.37 -31.63 0.91
CA ARG A 198 -17.49 -33.06 1.15
C ARG A 198 -17.32 -33.26 2.66
N PRO A 199 -18.19 -34.03 3.35
CA PRO A 199 -18.04 -34.26 4.78
C PRO A 199 -16.60 -34.66 5.07
N ALA A 200 -16.02 -34.07 6.11
CA ALA A 200 -14.63 -34.23 6.49
C ALA A 200 -14.26 -35.72 6.49
N ALA A 201 -13.51 -36.14 5.48
CA ALA A 201 -12.80 -37.39 5.56
C ALA A 201 -11.77 -37.22 6.67
N GLN A 202 -11.78 -38.15 7.63
CA GLN A 202 -10.83 -38.20 8.73
C GLN A 202 -9.40 -38.10 8.16
N PRO A 203 -8.47 -37.43 8.88
CA PRO A 203 -7.10 -37.28 8.40
C PRO A 203 -6.45 -38.66 8.41
N ASN A 204 -6.40 -39.30 7.24
CA ASN A 204 -5.53 -40.45 7.05
C ASN A 204 -4.14 -39.90 6.76
N THR A 205 -3.25 -40.16 7.71
CA THR A 205 -1.83 -39.88 7.65
C THR A 205 -1.22 -40.50 6.39
N GLN A 206 -0.24 -39.80 5.81
CA GLN A 206 0.67 -40.25 4.74
C GLN A 206 0.16 -40.08 3.30
N GLU A 207 0.48 -38.94 2.69
CA GLU A 207 1.47 -38.87 1.61
C GLU A 207 1.75 -37.40 1.28
N LYS A 208 2.96 -36.94 1.64
CA LYS A 208 3.52 -35.66 1.19
C LYS A 208 4.01 -35.90 -0.25
N PRO A 209 3.55 -35.17 -1.27
CA PRO A 209 4.19 -35.25 -2.58
C PRO A 209 5.66 -34.82 -2.39
N GLN A 210 6.56 -35.79 -2.56
CA GLN A 210 7.99 -35.55 -2.53
C GLN A 210 8.35 -34.80 -3.81
N GLY A 211 8.72 -33.53 -3.71
CA GLY A 211 9.34 -32.85 -4.84
C GLY A 211 9.22 -31.33 -4.92
N GLU A 212 8.33 -30.67 -4.16
CA GLU A 212 8.20 -29.21 -4.25
C GLU A 212 8.73 -28.54 -2.99
N THR A 213 9.91 -27.94 -3.11
CA THR A 213 10.45 -26.98 -2.13
C THR A 213 9.44 -25.83 -1.95
N PRO A 214 9.03 -25.49 -0.71
CA PRO A 214 8.13 -24.36 -0.44
C PRO A 214 8.67 -22.98 -0.88
N GLU A 215 9.94 -22.92 -1.28
CA GLU A 215 10.66 -21.70 -1.66
C GLU A 215 10.37 -21.19 -3.07
N ALA A 216 9.62 -21.93 -3.90
CA ALA A 216 9.36 -21.54 -5.29
C ALA A 216 8.31 -20.41 -5.46
N TRP A 217 7.55 -20.08 -4.41
CA TRP A 217 6.47 -19.08 -4.49
C TRP A 217 6.71 -17.81 -3.64
N SER A 218 7.80 -17.72 -2.89
CA SER A 218 8.07 -16.60 -1.96
C SER A 218 8.98 -15.49 -2.52
N GLN A 219 9.41 -15.60 -3.78
CA GLN A 219 10.12 -14.52 -4.48
C GLN A 219 9.10 -13.50 -5.03
N GLY A 220 8.58 -12.67 -4.14
CA GLY A 220 7.72 -11.49 -4.37
C GLY A 220 7.27 -11.21 -5.80
N PHE A 221 6.10 -11.71 -6.18
CA PHE A 221 5.45 -11.31 -7.43
C PHE A 221 4.75 -9.97 -7.26
N VAL A 222 5.35 -8.93 -7.85
CA VAL A 222 4.70 -7.64 -8.14
C VAL A 222 4.08 -7.76 -9.53
N LEU A 223 2.86 -7.25 -9.71
CA LEU A 223 2.26 -7.08 -11.03
C LEU A 223 3.18 -6.15 -11.86
N HIS A 224 4.03 -6.73 -12.71
CA HIS A 224 4.83 -5.99 -13.67
C HIS A 224 3.99 -5.82 -14.93
N VAL A 225 3.72 -4.58 -15.32
CA VAL A 225 3.14 -4.26 -16.63
C VAL A 225 4.22 -3.52 -17.40
N GLU A 226 4.77 -4.20 -18.42
CA GLU A 226 5.70 -3.63 -19.40
C GLU A 226 5.01 -2.58 -20.28
#